data_AF-A0A4Y1ZVD7-F1
#
_entry.id   AF-A0A4Y1ZVD7-F1
#
_cell.length_a   1.000
_cell.length_b   1.000
_cell.length_c   1.000
_cell.angle_alpha   90.00
_cell.angle_beta   90.00
_cell.angle_gamma   90.00
#
_symmetry.space_group_name_H-M   'P 1'
#
loop_
_entity.id
_entity.type
_entity.pdbx_description
1 polymer ?
#
loop_
_entity_poly.entity_id
_entity_poly.type
_entity_poly.pdbx_seq_one_letter_code
_entity_poly.pdbx_strand_id
1 'polypeptide(L)'
;FSFSPNSRYFLSASEDKHVVLFWYDEVYPVRVYAGHSMEAINCVRFHPNCSYFASASSDGNLFLFKINYDSCPVRMYRKHIAKVYTLAFSPCGKQLASAGMYIFVSIIKSCVEKPSFSLCFDFMVMKT
;
A
#
# COMPACT_ATOMS: atom_id res chain seq x y z
N PHE A 1 4.43 1.30 10.81
CA PHE A 1 5.25 0.13 10.46
C PHE A 1 4.37 -1.08 10.13
N SER A 2 4.90 -2.11 9.45
CA SER A 2 4.20 -3.38 9.15
C SER A 2 5.20 -4.52 9.03
N PHE A 3 4.84 -5.72 9.49
CA PHE A 3 5.62 -6.93 9.27
C PHE A 3 5.19 -7.65 8.00
N SER A 4 6.15 -8.28 7.32
CA SER A 4 5.89 -9.18 6.20
C SER A 4 5.31 -10.50 6.72
N PRO A 5 4.38 -11.14 5.98
CA PRO A 5 3.84 -12.44 6.36
C PRO A 5 4.88 -13.57 6.44
N ASN A 6 6.02 -13.45 5.75
CA ASN A 6 7.12 -14.42 5.80
C ASN A 6 8.14 -14.13 6.91
N SER A 7 7.89 -13.13 7.75
CA SER A 7 8.75 -12.71 8.87
C SER A 7 10.18 -12.30 8.50
N ARG A 8 10.49 -12.14 7.20
CA ARG A 8 11.83 -11.73 6.76
C ARG A 8 12.02 -10.22 6.79
N TYR A 9 10.98 -9.50 6.42
CA TYR A 9 11.03 -8.06 6.25
C TYR A 9 10.07 -7.32 7.18
N PHE A 10 10.41 -6.08 7.47
CA PHE A 10 9.45 -5.11 8.00
C PHE A 10 9.57 -3.77 7.27
N LEU A 11 8.46 -3.05 7.20
CA LEU A 11 8.37 -1.74 6.57
C LEU A 11 8.18 -0.70 7.66
N SER A 12 8.96 0.37 7.58
CA SER A 12 8.70 1.61 8.31
C SER A 12 8.20 2.67 7.34
N ALA A 13 7.19 3.42 7.78
CA ALA A 13 6.66 4.57 7.07
C ALA A 13 7.15 5.80 7.85
N SER A 14 7.75 6.77 7.15
CA SER A 14 8.20 8.01 7.77
C SER A 14 7.35 9.20 7.31
N GLU A 15 7.36 10.26 8.11
CA GLU A 15 6.90 11.59 7.71
C GLU A 15 7.79 12.20 6.62
N ASP A 16 9.03 11.70 6.48
CA ASP A 16 9.97 12.07 5.41
C ASP A 16 9.54 11.60 4.01
N LYS A 17 8.28 11.17 3.85
CA LYS A 17 7.67 10.75 2.57
C LYS A 17 8.30 9.50 1.95
N HIS A 18 9.10 8.79 2.73
CA HIS A 18 9.78 7.57 2.34
C HIS A 18 9.22 6.36 3.10
N VAL A 19 9.15 5.23 2.39
CA VAL A 19 8.97 3.93 3.03
C VAL A 19 10.32 3.24 3.03
N VAL A 20 10.75 2.75 4.19
CA VAL A 20 12.02 2.04 4.34
C VAL A 20 11.72 0.58 4.62
N LEU A 21 12.36 -0.30 3.84
CA LEU A 21 12.33 -1.74 4.04
C LEU A 21 13.59 -2.18 4.79
N PHE A 22 13.36 -2.93 5.85
CA PHE A 22 14.40 -3.54 6.66
C PHE A 22 14.28 -5.06 6.58
N TRP A 23 15.41 -5.73 6.75
CA TRP A 23 15.50 -7.18 6.92
C TRP A 23 15.99 -7.45 8.34
N TYR A 24 15.36 -8.42 9.01
CA TYR A 24 15.65 -8.77 10.38
C TYR A 24 17.12 -9.16 10.65
N ASP A 25 17.84 -9.71 9.66
CA ASP A 25 19.23 -10.15 9.82
C ASP A 25 20.26 -9.02 9.60
N GLU A 26 19.86 -7.89 9.03
CA GLU A 26 20.78 -6.83 8.64
C GLU A 26 20.57 -5.53 9.43
N VAL A 27 21.67 -4.89 9.80
CA VAL A 27 21.68 -3.61 10.55
C VAL A 27 21.26 -2.43 9.65
N TYR A 28 21.38 -2.57 8.33
CA TYR A 28 21.16 -1.49 7.37
C TYR A 28 19.79 -1.58 6.68
N PRO A 29 19.19 -0.43 6.32
CA PRO A 29 17.98 -0.44 5.50
C PRO A 29 18.29 -1.06 4.14
N VAL A 30 17.52 -2.08 3.77
CA VAL A 30 17.70 -2.82 2.52
C VAL A 30 17.36 -1.93 1.33
N ARG A 31 16.24 -1.19 1.44
CA ARG A 31 15.76 -0.29 0.38
C ARG A 31 14.93 0.86 0.94
N VAL A 32 15.02 1.98 0.23
CA VAL A 32 14.15 3.15 0.41
C VAL A 32 13.27 3.29 -0.82
N TYR A 33 11.96 3.41 -0.61
CA TYR A 33 10.98 3.63 -1.66
C TYR A 33 10.57 5.10 -1.67
N ALA A 34 10.70 5.71 -2.85
CA ALA A 34 10.32 7.08 -3.11
C ALA A 34 9.13 7.07 -4.09
N GLY A 35 8.15 7.93 -3.83
CA GLY A 35 6.95 8.00 -4.67
C GLY A 35 5.85 8.88 -4.10
N HIS A 36 5.80 9.01 -2.77
CA HIS A 36 4.99 10.04 -2.13
C HIS A 36 5.72 11.39 -2.23
N SER A 37 5.13 12.35 -2.94
CA SER A 37 5.78 13.64 -3.25
C SER A 37 5.35 14.78 -2.33
N MET A 38 4.10 14.76 -1.83
CA MET A 38 3.51 15.93 -1.19
C MET A 38 3.41 15.79 0.33
N GLU A 39 2.86 14.70 0.87
CA GLU A 39 2.64 14.54 2.31
C GLU A 39 3.14 13.22 2.93
N ALA A 40 3.10 13.20 4.27
CA ALA A 40 3.53 12.09 5.13
C ALA A 40 2.75 10.79 4.85
N ILE A 41 3.45 9.67 5.03
CA ILE A 41 2.89 8.33 4.84
C ILE A 41 2.27 7.85 6.14
N ASN A 42 0.94 7.80 6.18
CA ASN A 42 0.22 7.45 7.42
C ASN A 42 0.20 5.95 7.68
N CYS A 43 0.15 5.13 6.62
CA CYS A 43 0.08 3.69 6.80
C CYS A 43 0.70 2.92 5.63
N VAL A 44 1.19 1.74 5.98
CA VAL A 44 1.80 0.79 5.05
C VAL A 44 1.33 -0.62 5.43
N ARG A 45 1.08 -1.44 4.41
CA ARG A 45 0.69 -2.84 4.58
C ARG A 45 1.37 -3.73 3.56
N PHE A 46 1.87 -4.87 4.01
CA PHE A 46 2.31 -5.93 3.13
C PHE A 46 1.12 -6.61 2.46
N HIS A 47 1.30 -6.95 1.19
CA HIS A 47 0.43 -7.90 0.52
C HIS A 47 0.72 -9.32 1.04
N PRO A 48 -0.30 -10.21 1.15
CA PRO A 48 -0.11 -11.57 1.67
C PRO A 48 0.93 -12.40 0.89
N ASN A 49 1.12 -12.13 -0.40
CA ASN A 49 2.15 -12.80 -1.23
C ASN A 49 3.61 -12.35 -0.96
N CYS A 50 3.84 -11.46 0.01
CA CYS A 50 5.17 -10.96 0.40
C CYS A 50 6.01 -10.30 -0.70
N SER A 51 5.45 -10.08 -1.90
CA SER A 51 6.16 -9.52 -3.05
C SER A 51 5.80 -8.05 -3.30
N TYR A 52 4.68 -7.61 -2.74
CA TYR A 52 4.14 -6.27 -2.88
C TYR A 52 3.79 -5.68 -1.52
N PHE A 53 3.71 -4.36 -1.47
CA PHE A 53 3.13 -3.64 -0.36
C PHE A 53 2.39 -2.41 -0.87
N ALA A 54 1.39 -1.97 -0.10
CA ALA A 54 0.69 -0.72 -0.34
C ALA A 54 1.07 0.31 0.72
N SER A 55 1.15 1.56 0.31
CA SER A 55 1.36 2.70 1.20
C SER A 55 0.34 3.79 0.89
N ALA A 56 -0.07 4.52 1.92
CA ALA A 56 -1.04 5.59 1.81
C ALA A 56 -0.50 6.89 2.42
N SER A 57 -0.69 7.99 1.68
CA SER A 57 -0.34 9.34 2.13
C SER A 57 -1.56 10.08 2.69
N SER A 58 -1.27 11.12 3.48
CA SER A 58 -2.22 12.16 3.86
C SER A 58 -2.83 12.90 2.65
N ASP A 59 -2.21 12.87 1.47
CA ASP A 59 -2.76 13.43 0.23
C ASP A 59 -3.96 12.63 -0.35
N GLY A 60 -4.32 11.50 0.27
CA GLY A 60 -5.32 10.58 -0.25
C GLY A 60 -4.80 9.62 -1.33
N ASN A 61 -3.53 9.78 -1.73
CA ASN A 61 -2.87 8.93 -2.70
C ASN A 61 -2.47 7.58 -2.07
N LEU A 62 -2.80 6.51 -2.79
CA LEU A 62 -2.39 5.15 -2.47
C LEU A 62 -1.40 4.68 -3.53
N PHE A 63 -0.27 4.14 -3.10
CA PHE A 63 0.71 3.57 -4.02
C PHE A 63 0.93 2.09 -3.72
N LEU A 64 1.07 1.31 -4.79
CA LEU A 64 1.45 -0.09 -4.74
C LEU A 64 2.90 -0.21 -5.21
N PHE A 65 3.72 -0.85 -4.39
CA PHE A 65 5.13 -1.09 -4.65
C PHE A 65 5.39 -2.59 -4.74
N LYS A 66 6.45 -2.95 -5.48
CA LYS A 66 6.96 -4.31 -5.56
C LYS A 66 8.34 -4.34 -4.90
N ILE A 67 8.55 -5.27 -3.97
CA ILE A 67 9.70 -5.24 -3.04
C ILE A 67 11.04 -5.45 -3.77
N ASN A 68 11.04 -6.34 -4.76
CA ASN A 68 12.25 -6.72 -5.49
C ASN A 68 12.43 -5.97 -6.81
N TYR A 69 11.51 -5.09 -7.17
CA TYR A 69 11.59 -4.24 -8.37
C TYR A 69 11.94 -2.80 -7.94
N ASP A 70 12.30 -1.93 -8.89
CA ASP A 70 12.72 -0.54 -8.65
C ASP A 70 12.01 0.15 -7.49
N SER A 71 12.69 1.10 -6.83
CA SER A 71 12.16 1.90 -5.71
C SER A 71 10.96 2.81 -6.08
N CYS A 72 10.40 2.64 -7.28
CA CYS A 72 9.28 3.39 -7.83
C CYS A 72 7.94 2.63 -7.63
N PRO A 73 6.82 3.36 -7.54
CA PRO A 73 5.51 2.73 -7.43
C PRO A 73 5.13 2.02 -8.74
N VAL A 74 4.62 0.81 -8.64
CA VAL A 74 4.05 0.04 -9.75
C VAL A 74 2.71 0.63 -10.18
N ARG A 75 1.92 1.13 -9.22
CA ARG A 75 0.62 1.73 -9.49
C ARG A 75 0.28 2.79 -8.45
N MET A 76 -0.46 3.81 -8.89
CA MET A 76 -1.05 4.83 -8.04
C MET A 76 -2.57 4.77 -8.14
N TYR A 77 -3.26 4.90 -7.01
CA TYR A 77 -4.71 5.01 -6.93
C TYR A 77 -5.08 6.34 -6.29
N ARG A 78 -5.78 7.18 -7.06
CA ARG A 78 -6.34 8.46 -6.63
C ARG A 78 -7.83 8.29 -6.35
N LYS A 79 -8.17 7.78 -5.17
CA LYS A 79 -9.56 7.49 -4.80
C LYS A 79 -10.04 8.28 -3.59
N HIS A 80 -9.13 8.63 -2.68
CA HIS A 80 -9.45 9.50 -1.56
C HIS A 80 -9.08 10.94 -1.89
N ILE A 81 -9.94 11.87 -1.50
CA ILE A 81 -9.73 13.32 -1.65
C ILE A 81 -9.05 13.89 -0.39
N ALA A 82 -8.86 13.07 0.65
CA ALA A 82 -8.28 13.46 1.93
C ALA A 82 -7.46 12.33 2.55
N LYS A 83 -6.92 12.61 3.74
CA LYS A 83 -6.03 11.71 4.50
C LYS A 83 -6.58 10.30 4.61
N VAL A 84 -5.78 9.34 4.17
CA VAL A 84 -6.03 7.92 4.44
C VAL A 84 -5.36 7.56 5.75
N TYR A 85 -6.11 6.94 6.66
CA TYR A 85 -5.58 6.52 7.95
C TYR A 85 -5.18 5.05 7.97
N THR A 86 -5.86 4.22 7.19
CA THR A 86 -5.64 2.78 7.25
C THR A 86 -5.79 2.08 5.90
N LEU A 87 -5.06 0.98 5.79
CA LEU A 87 -5.06 0.04 4.68
C LEU A 87 -5.24 -1.37 5.23
N ALA A 88 -5.94 -2.21 4.46
CA ALA A 88 -6.03 -3.65 4.73
C ALA A 88 -6.12 -4.44 3.42
N PHE A 89 -5.26 -5.43 3.26
CA PHE A 89 -5.40 -6.40 2.18
C PHE A 89 -6.36 -7.52 2.59
N SER A 90 -7.16 -8.00 1.64
CA SER A 90 -7.87 -9.27 1.82
C SER A 90 -6.87 -10.41 2.02
N PRO A 91 -7.19 -11.47 2.79
CA PRO A 91 -6.31 -12.63 2.96
C PRO A 91 -5.89 -13.29 1.64
N CYS A 92 -6.78 -13.26 0.64
CA CYS A 92 -6.51 -13.77 -0.71
C CYS A 92 -5.71 -12.81 -1.60
N GLY A 93 -5.35 -11.61 -1.11
CA GLY A 93 -4.57 -10.60 -1.83
C GLY A 93 -5.29 -9.86 -2.95
N LYS A 94 -6.48 -10.31 -3.37
CA LYS A 94 -7.21 -9.76 -4.53
C LYS A 94 -7.78 -8.37 -4.29
N GLN A 95 -7.96 -7.96 -3.04
CA GLN A 95 -8.57 -6.68 -2.69
C GLN A 95 -7.72 -5.90 -1.68
N LEU A 96 -7.71 -4.59 -1.84
CA LEU A 96 -7.16 -3.62 -0.89
C LEU A 96 -8.28 -2.69 -0.44
N ALA A 97 -8.59 -2.71 0.84
CA ALA A 97 -9.48 -1.75 1.50
C ALA A 97 -8.67 -0.57 2.03
N SER A 98 -9.22 0.63 1.89
CA SER A 98 -8.65 1.87 2.40
C SER A 98 -9.74 2.76 3.01
N ALA A 99 -9.44 3.39 4.14
CA ALA A 99 -10.35 4.29 4.85
C ALA A 99 -9.61 5.54 5.34
N GLY A 100 -10.30 6.68 5.29
CA GLY A 100 -9.70 7.99 5.54
C GLY A 100 -10.57 8.92 6.38
N MET A 101 -10.22 10.21 6.36
CA MET A 101 -10.84 11.28 7.14
C MET A 101 -12.30 11.55 6.79
N TYR A 102 -12.67 11.35 5.53
CA TYR A 102 -14.07 11.33 5.11
C TYR A 102 -14.57 9.88 5.05
N ILE A 103 -15.90 9.69 5.10
CA ILE A 103 -16.60 8.38 5.14
C ILE A 103 -16.55 7.67 3.76
N PHE A 104 -15.38 7.65 3.14
CA PHE A 104 -15.11 6.87 1.95
C PHE A 104 -14.31 5.65 2.37
N VAL A 105 -14.95 4.49 2.33
CA VAL A 105 -14.26 3.20 2.34
C VAL A 105 -14.13 2.76 0.89
N SER A 106 -12.91 2.44 0.50
CA SER A 106 -12.57 2.19 -0.88
C SER A 106 -11.95 0.80 -0.98
N ILE A 107 -12.64 -0.11 -1.68
CA ILE A 107 -12.09 -1.41 -2.06
C ILE A 107 -11.55 -1.29 -3.48
N ILE A 108 -10.32 -1.78 -3.70
CA ILE A 108 -9.63 -1.76 -4.98
C ILE A 108 -9.18 -3.19 -5.30
N LYS A 109 -9.43 -3.66 -6.52
CA LYS A 109 -8.88 -4.94 -6.99
C LYS A 109 -7.37 -4.79 -7.19
N SER A 110 -6.60 -5.57 -6.44
CA SER A 110 -5.15 -5.68 -6.56
C SER A 110 -4.83 -6.55 -7.78
N CYS A 111 -4.54 -5.92 -8.93
CA CYS A 111 -4.15 -6.61 -10.17
C CYS A 111 -2.71 -7.12 -10.10
N VAL A 112 -2.39 -7.94 -9.11
CA VAL A 112 -1.04 -8.51 -8.92
C VAL A 112 -0.80 -9.73 -9.83
N GLU A 113 -1.86 -10.35 -10.36
CA GLU A 113 -1.74 -11.50 -11.28
C GLU A 113 -2.57 -11.28 -12.57
N LYS A 114 -1.84 -11.07 -13.68
CA LYS A 114 -2.21 -11.02 -15.11
C LYS A 114 -3.05 -9.83 -15.63
N PRO A 115 -2.74 -9.32 -16.85
CA PRO A 115 -3.64 -8.46 -17.61
C PRO A 115 -4.74 -9.33 -18.21
N SER A 116 -5.69 -9.76 -17.39
CA SER A 116 -6.93 -10.34 -17.92
C SER A 116 -7.96 -9.22 -17.95
N PHE A 117 -8.30 -8.80 -19.17
CA PHE A 117 -9.40 -7.90 -19.45
C PHE A 117 -10.67 -8.44 -18.80
N SER A 118 -11.02 -7.90 -17.63
CA SER A 118 -12.35 -8.03 -17.07
C SER A 118 -12.63 -6.78 -16.23
N LEU A 119 -13.27 -5.81 -16.89
CA LEU A 119 -13.99 -4.72 -16.25
C LEU A 119 -15.12 -5.35 -15.43
N CYS A 120 -14.86 -5.59 -14.15
CA CYS A 120 -15.93 -5.77 -13.17
C CYS A 120 -15.58 -4.90 -11.97
N PHE A 121 -16.05 -3.65 -12.03
CA PHE A 121 -16.03 -2.73 -10.92
C PHE A 121 -17.19 -3.09 -10.00
N ASP A 122 -16.97 -4.01 -9.06
CA ASP A 122 -17.92 -4.18 -7.96
C ASP A 122 -17.55 -3.17 -6.88
N PHE A 123 -18.39 -2.15 -6.79
CA PHE A 123 -18.29 -1.05 -5.85
C PHE A 123 -19.03 -1.44 -4.57
N MET A 124 -18.33 -1.44 -3.44
CA MET A 124 -18.98 -1.43 -2.13
C MET A 124 -18.49 -0.23 -1.35
N VAL A 125 -19.32 0.81 -1.34
CA VAL A 125 -19.21 1.92 -0.39
C VAL A 125 -20.04 1.50 0.81
N MET A 126 -19.40 1.11 1.90
CA MET A 126 -20.12 0.99 3.18
C MET A 126 -20.40 2.42 3.65
N LYS A 127 -21.60 2.92 3.36
CA LYS A 127 -22.20 4.04 4.08
C LYS A 127 -22.72 3.45 5.40
N THR A 128 -22.24 3.97 6.52
CA THR A 128 -22.94 3.82 7.81
C THR A 128 -24.23 4.61 7.76
#